data_AF-A0A128F3R4-F1
#
_entry.id   AF-A0A128F3R4-F1
#
_cell.length_a   1.000
_cell.length_b   1.000
_cell.length_c   1.000
_cell.angle_alpha   90.00
_cell.angle_beta   90.00
_cell.angle_gamma   90.00
#
_symmetry.space_group_name_H-M   'P 1'
#
loop_
_entity.id
_entity.type
_entity.pdbx_description
1 polymer ?
#
loop_
_entity_poly.entity_id
_entity_poly.type
_entity_poly.pdbx_seq_one_letter_code
_entity_poly.pdbx_strand_id
1 'polypeptide(L)' 'MPITTDTPATRDALARLNNDAINSMDNEGNCTVKVSDLSTLLAAYKIELNKARSLKKSLSETSEV' A
#
# COMPACT_ATOMS: atom_id res chain seq x y z
N MET A 1 -7.62 -16.92 -5.79
CA MET A 1 -6.57 -16.29 -6.62
C MET A 1 -5.81 -15.28 -5.78
N PRO A 2 -4.47 -15.28 -5.76
CA PRO A 2 -3.72 -14.17 -5.20
C PRO A 2 -4.03 -12.95 -6.07
N ILE A 3 -4.63 -11.91 -5.48
CA ILE A 3 -4.75 -10.62 -6.16
C ILE A 3 -3.33 -10.06 -6.23
N THR A 4 -2.69 -10.17 -7.40
CA THR A 4 -1.43 -9.47 -7.68
C THR A 4 -1.76 -8.00 -7.93
N THR A 5 -2.03 -7.25 -6.86
CA THR A 5 -2.35 -5.81 -6.93
C THR A 5 -1.12 -4.95 -7.17
N ASP A 6 0.09 -5.51 -7.13
CA ASP A 6 1.34 -4.80 -7.42
C ASP A 6 1.59 -4.71 -8.93
N THR A 7 0.88 -3.78 -9.57
CA THR A 7 1.04 -3.45 -11.00
C THR A 7 1.61 -2.03 -11.14
N PRO A 8 2.25 -1.69 -12.29
CA PRO A 8 2.68 -0.31 -12.54
C PRO A 8 1.56 0.72 -12.36
N ALA A 9 0.35 0.41 -12.83
CA ALA A 9 -0.81 1.29 -12.67
C ALA A 9 -1.18 1.52 -11.19
N THR A 10 -1.06 0.50 -10.34
CA THR A 10 -1.29 0.64 -8.90
C THR A 10 -0.21 1.50 -8.24
N ARG A 11 1.05 1.35 -8.66
CA ARG A 11 2.18 2.17 -8.17
C ARG A 11 2.01 3.63 -8.55
N ASP A 12 1.60 3.92 -9.78
CA ASP A 12 1.32 5.28 -10.26
C ASP A 12 0.14 5.89 -9.51
N ALA A 13 -0.94 5.13 -9.30
CA ALA A 13 -2.08 5.57 -8.53
C ALA A 13 -1.71 5.89 -7.07
N LEU A 14 -0.85 5.07 -6.45
CA LEU A 14 -0.32 5.33 -5.11
C LEU A 14 0.58 6.55 -5.03
N ALA A 15 1.45 6.76 -6.03
CA ALA A 15 2.32 7.92 -6.09
C ALA A 15 1.51 9.22 -6.20
N ARG A 16 0.48 9.25 -7.08
CA ARG A 16 -0.44 10.39 -7.17
C ARG A 16 -1.16 10.63 -5.84
N LEU A 17 -1.67 9.57 -5.22
CA LEU A 17 -2.39 9.68 -3.95
C LEU A 17 -1.51 10.19 -2.82
N ASN A 18 -0.26 9.75 -2.75
CA ASN A 18 0.71 10.24 -1.77
C ASN A 18 0.95 11.76 -1.95
N ASN A 19 1.14 12.21 -3.20
CA ASN A 19 1.27 13.62 -3.49
C ASN A 19 0.01 14.42 -3.11
N ASP A 20 -1.18 13.91 -3.43
CA ASP A 20 -2.45 14.55 -3.07
C ASP A 20 -2.64 14.63 -1.55
N ALA A 21 -2.24 13.58 -0.81
CA ALA A 21 -2.29 13.55 0.65
C ALA A 21 -1.31 14.55 1.28
N ILE A 22 -0.06 14.62 0.79
CA ILE A 22 0.95 15.59 1.25
C ILE A 22 0.47 17.02 0.99
N ASN A 23 -0.07 17.29 -0.20
CA ASN A 23 -0.52 18.63 -0.58
C ASN A 23 -1.80 19.07 0.15
N SER A 24 -2.60 18.13 0.65
CA SER A 24 -3.83 18.41 1.40
C SER A 24 -3.66 18.29 2.92
N MET A 25 -2.44 18.01 3.39
CA MET A 25 -2.16 17.82 4.80
C MET A 25 -2.18 19.16 5.54
N ASP A 26 -3.01 19.26 6.57
CA ASP A 26 -3.02 20.41 7.46
C ASP A 26 -1.94 20.30 8.56
N ASN A 27 -1.83 21.34 9.39
CA ASN A 27 -0.84 21.40 10.47
C ASN A 27 -1.09 20.38 11.61
N GLU A 28 -2.27 19.74 11.63
CA GLU A 28 -2.64 18.70 12.58
C GLU A 28 -2.41 17.29 12.02
N GLY A 29 -1.98 17.17 10.75
CA GLY A 29 -1.72 15.91 10.08
C GLY A 29 -2.98 15.28 9.46
N ASN A 30 -4.09 16.01 9.36
CA ASN A 30 -5.27 15.54 8.64
C ASN A 30 -5.08 15.80 7.14
N CYS A 31 -5.47 14.85 6.30
CA CYS A 31 -5.46 15.01 4.84
C CYS A 31 -6.81 14.62 4.23
N THR A 32 -7.12 15.18 3.06
CA THR A 32 -8.36 14.86 2.33
C THR A 32 -8.03 14.03 1.10
N VAL A 33 -8.66 12.87 0.98
CA VAL A 33 -8.53 11.97 -0.19
C VAL A 33 -9.89 11.77 -0.85
N LYS A 34 -9.92 11.53 -2.17
CA LYS A 34 -11.18 11.27 -2.87
C LYS A 34 -11.66 9.87 -2.54
N VAL A 35 -12.98 9.70 -2.42
CA VAL A 35 -13.59 8.38 -2.19
C VAL A 35 -13.24 7.40 -3.31
N SER A 36 -13.04 7.87 -4.54
CA SER A 36 -12.58 7.05 -5.66
C SER A 36 -11.20 6.41 -5.44
N ASP A 37 -10.38 6.98 -4.56
CA ASP A 37 -9.04 6.48 -4.25
C ASP A 37 -9.04 5.44 -3.11
N LEU A 38 -10.19 5.21 -2.47
CA LEU A 38 -10.33 4.24 -1.38
C LEU A 38 -9.99 2.81 -1.83
N SER A 39 -10.38 2.45 -3.05
CA SER A 39 -10.06 1.17 -3.67
C SER A 39 -8.56 1.00 -3.89
N THR A 40 -7.88 2.08 -4.29
CA THR A 40 -6.41 2.14 -4.44
C THR A 40 -5.70 1.98 -3.09
N LEU A 41 -6.18 2.65 -2.04
CA LEU A 41 -5.64 2.51 -0.67
C LEU A 41 -5.79 1.08 -0.15
N LEU A 42 -6.98 0.48 -0.33
CA LEU A 42 -7.24 -0.90 0.07
C LEU A 42 -6.39 -1.90 -0.73
N ALA A 43 -6.17 -1.63 -2.02
CA ALA A 43 -5.27 -2.43 -2.85
C ALA A 43 -3.83 -2.36 -2.34
N ALA A 44 -3.34 -1.16 -2.02
CA ALA A 44 -2.00 -0.94 -1.48
C ALA A 44 -1.78 -1.61 -0.13
N TYR A 45 -2.74 -1.46 0.78
CA TYR A 45 -2.71 -2.13 2.08
C TYR A 45 -2.62 -3.66 1.95
N LYS A 46 -3.39 -4.25 1.01
CA LYS A 46 -3.30 -5.69 0.71
C LYS A 46 -1.93 -6.10 0.15
N ILE A 47 -1.30 -5.28 -0.68
CA ILE A 47 0.05 -5.53 -1.20
C ILE A 47 1.05 -5.59 -0.03
N GLU A 48 1.04 -4.57 0.85
CA GLU A 48 1.96 -4.50 1.98
C GLU A 48 1.75 -5.64 2.97
N LEU A 49 0.50 -6.01 3.26
CA LEU A 49 0.20 -7.20 4.05
C LEU A 49 0.76 -8.49 3.43
N ASN A 50 0.64 -8.65 2.11
CA ASN A 50 1.18 -9.82 1.42
C ASN A 50 2.71 -9.84 1.42
N LYS A 51 3.36 -8.69 1.25
CA LYS A 51 4.83 -8.56 1.38
C LYS A 51 5.27 -8.93 2.79
N ALA A 52 4.62 -8.41 3.83
CA ALA A 52 4.94 -8.73 5.22
C ALA A 52 4.76 -10.22 5.54
N ARG A 53 3.69 -10.85 5.03
CA ARG A 53 3.47 -12.30 5.14
C ARG A 53 4.56 -13.10 4.44
N SER A 54 4.94 -12.70 3.22
CA SER A 54 6.02 -13.35 2.48
C SER A 54 7.35 -13.23 3.21
N LEU A 55 7.67 -12.04 3.74
CA LEU A 55 8.88 -11.78 4.50
C LEU A 55 8.93 -12.64 5.78
N LYS A 56 7.82 -12.69 6.52
CA LYS A 56 7.69 -13.53 7.72
C LYS A 56 7.92 -15.01 7.40
N LYS A 57 7.37 -15.50 6.28
CA LYS A 57 7.56 -16.87 5.82
C LYS A 57 9.03 -17.15 5.48
N SER A 58 9.66 -16.27 4.71
CA SER A 58 11.08 -16.41 4.37
C SER A 58 11.98 -16.39 5.61
N LEU A 59 11.65 -15.57 6.61
CA LEU A 59 12.39 -15.51 7.88
C LEU A 59 12.23 -16.79 8.72
N SER A 60 11.02 -17.37 8.79
CA SER A 60 10.83 -18.66 9.47
C SER A 60 11.60 -19.80 8.80
N GLU A 61 11.65 -19.82 7.46
CA GLU A 61 12.40 -20.82 6.69
C GLU A 61 13.92 -20.68 6.84
N THR A 62 14.43 -19.48 7.16
CA THR A 62 15.87 -19.26 7.42
C THR A 62 16.28 -19.55 8.86
N SER A 63 15.36 -19.59 9.82
CA SER A 63 15.65 -19.93 11.22
C SER A 63 15.60 -21.44 11.53
N GLU A 64 15.13 -22.27 10.59
CA GLU A 64 15.09 -23.74 10.72
C GLU A 64 16.34 -24.44 10.14
N VAL A 65 17.40 -23.69 9.81
CA VAL A 65 18.70 -24.19 9.29
C VAL A 65 19.82 -23.95 10.29
#